data_AF-A0A7K3RRP7-F1
#
_entry.id   AF-A0A7K3RRP7-F1
#
_cell.length_a   1.000
_cell.length_b   1.000
_cell.length_c   1.000
_cell.angle_alpha   90.00
_cell.angle_beta   90.00
_cell.angle_gamma   90.00
#
_symmetry.space_group_name_H-M   'P 1'
#
loop_
_entity.id
_entity.type
_entity.pdbx_description
1 polymer ?
#
loop_
_entity_poly.entity_id
_entity_poly.type
_entity_poly.pdbx_seq_one_letter_code
_entity_poly.pdbx_strand_id
1 'polypeptide(L)'
;MTKKQPPPIPVIGASQDSSREAELLAWEEKERARREQPMTEQAPPTAPLAVVPAPAAEPAATGAVAGLEPAPAAVETVAPRFAPGYLKMPDFSEPDTVNPAERLEFYSQGIFAVQYAAKANHERAEQQKLIGLGLRLQAIKNEELHKHTGFETFGALTDARFGIKKHQANNILRVLGVAQALEDVTTQELKERPLRVLVPILDTHGADAVRETWAEAARHGNVTDTALKDAANFLGYAPPTVQPVLQVEPPKPKPVPAALGSEPERVVERLRALAEKDLPAARREAAVLQAAVRELVEELDGNLETG
;
A
#
# COMPACT_ATOMS: atom_id res chain seq x y z
N MET A 1 20.71 7.07 -55.36
CA MET A 1 21.07 7.50 -53.99
C MET A 1 20.03 8.51 -53.52
N THR A 2 19.02 8.04 -52.79
CA THR A 2 17.85 8.82 -52.35
C THR A 2 18.08 9.31 -50.92
N LYS A 3 18.06 10.64 -50.73
CA LYS A 3 18.21 11.30 -49.43
C LYS A 3 16.94 11.08 -48.61
N LYS A 4 17.04 10.41 -47.46
CA LYS A 4 15.94 10.24 -46.49
C LYS A 4 15.69 11.59 -45.78
N GLN A 5 14.45 12.06 -45.87
CA GLN A 5 13.94 13.24 -45.17
C GLN A 5 13.56 12.84 -43.74
N PRO A 6 13.90 13.63 -42.69
CA PRO A 6 13.49 13.33 -41.32
C PRO A 6 11.98 13.56 -41.14
N PRO A 7 11.31 12.80 -40.25
CA PRO A 7 9.87 12.92 -40.02
C PRO A 7 9.52 14.27 -39.36
N PRO A 8 8.34 14.84 -39.65
CA PRO A 8 7.90 16.11 -39.06
C PRO A 8 7.67 15.96 -37.55
N ILE A 9 8.17 16.93 -36.79
CA ILE A 9 7.91 17.09 -35.36
C ILE A 9 6.44 17.54 -35.22
N PRO A 10 5.60 16.84 -34.44
CA PRO A 10 4.23 17.29 -34.20
C PRO A 10 4.25 18.59 -33.40
N VAL A 11 3.80 19.67 -34.02
CA VAL A 11 3.49 20.94 -33.36
C VAL A 11 2.24 20.71 -32.51
N ILE A 12 2.42 20.47 -31.21
CA ILE A 12 1.33 20.51 -30.25
C ILE A 12 1.03 21.99 -30.00
N GLY A 13 -0.03 22.51 -30.61
CA GLY A 13 -0.47 23.88 -30.36
C GLY A 13 -1.38 24.43 -31.44
N ALA A 14 -2.64 24.01 -31.42
CA ALA A 14 -3.81 24.88 -31.67
C ALA A 14 -5.05 23.99 -31.73
N SER A 15 -6.04 24.29 -30.88
CA SER A 15 -7.41 23.75 -30.88
C SER A 15 -7.65 22.53 -29.98
N GLN A 16 -7.61 22.72 -28.64
CA GLN A 16 -8.51 22.01 -27.69
C GLN A 16 -8.48 22.48 -26.21
N ASP A 17 -7.92 23.64 -25.86
CA ASP A 17 -7.82 24.06 -24.43
C ASP A 17 -9.03 24.83 -23.87
N SER A 18 -9.95 25.34 -24.70
CA SER A 18 -11.10 26.11 -24.21
C SER A 18 -12.09 25.30 -23.36
N SER A 19 -12.18 23.98 -23.61
CA SER A 19 -13.03 23.08 -22.83
C SER A 19 -12.46 22.83 -21.43
N ARG A 20 -11.14 22.77 -21.32
CA ARG A 20 -10.45 22.46 -20.05
C ARG A 20 -10.40 23.68 -19.13
N GLU A 21 -10.23 24.87 -19.70
CA GLU A 21 -10.36 26.14 -18.96
C GLU A 21 -11.79 26.38 -18.46
N ALA A 22 -12.80 26.05 -19.28
CA ALA A 22 -14.20 26.14 -18.87
C ALA A 22 -14.56 25.16 -17.73
N GLU A 23 -14.02 23.94 -17.75
CA GLU A 23 -14.20 22.95 -16.69
C GLU A 23 -13.55 23.38 -15.36
N LEU A 24 -12.37 24.02 -15.41
CA LEU A 24 -11.67 24.55 -14.24
C LEU A 24 -12.45 25.70 -13.60
N LEU A 25 -12.97 26.64 -14.40
CA LEU A 25 -13.79 27.75 -13.90
C LEU A 25 -15.09 27.26 -13.25
N ALA A 26 -15.77 26.28 -13.86
CA ALA A 26 -16.97 25.68 -13.29
C ALA A 26 -16.70 24.95 -11.96
N TRP A 27 -15.52 24.34 -11.83
CA TRP A 27 -15.10 23.70 -10.59
C TRP A 27 -14.79 24.72 -9.47
N GLU A 28 -14.08 25.81 -9.81
CA GLU A 28 -13.78 26.89 -8.86
C GLU A 28 -15.05 27.61 -8.36
N GLU A 29 -16.01 27.85 -9.25
CA GLU A 29 -17.29 28.48 -8.89
C GLU A 29 -18.12 27.57 -7.96
N LYS A 30 -18.06 26.25 -8.18
CA LYS A 30 -18.72 25.25 -7.33
C LYS A 30 -18.08 25.11 -5.94
N GLU A 31 -16.75 25.21 -5.84
CA GLU A 31 -16.05 25.26 -4.55
C GLU A 31 -16.36 26.55 -3.80
N ARG A 32 -16.41 27.69 -4.49
CA ARG A 32 -16.79 28.98 -3.89
C ARG A 32 -18.23 28.94 -3.35
N ALA A 33 -19.18 28.43 -4.13
CA ALA A 33 -20.56 28.26 -3.70
C ALA A 33 -20.71 27.30 -2.50
N ARG A 34 -19.89 26.24 -2.42
CA ARG A 34 -19.88 25.34 -1.25
C ARG A 34 -19.35 26.04 0.01
N ARG A 35 -18.39 26.95 -0.16
CA ARG A 35 -17.80 27.74 0.94
C ARG A 35 -18.72 28.84 1.45
N GLU A 36 -19.56 29.38 0.57
CA GLU A 36 -20.51 30.46 0.86
C GLU A 36 -21.87 29.96 1.36
N GLN A 37 -22.15 28.66 1.30
CA GLN A 37 -23.35 28.09 1.93
C GLN A 37 -23.20 28.10 3.46
N PRO A 38 -24.05 28.84 4.20
CA PRO A 38 -24.05 28.76 5.66
C PRO A 38 -24.55 27.38 6.08
N MET A 39 -23.68 26.60 6.73
CA MET A 39 -24.08 25.37 7.40
C MET A 39 -25.09 25.72 8.50
N THR A 40 -26.35 25.34 8.28
CA THR A 40 -27.35 25.27 9.34
C THR A 40 -26.86 24.29 10.39
N GLU A 41 -26.51 24.85 11.54
CA GLU A 41 -25.90 24.22 12.69
C GLU A 41 -26.89 23.24 13.35
N GLN A 42 -26.60 21.94 13.28
CA GLN A 42 -27.08 20.96 14.24
C GLN A 42 -25.85 20.32 14.90
N ALA A 43 -25.47 20.88 16.05
CA ALA A 43 -24.41 20.36 16.89
C ALA A 43 -24.89 19.10 17.65
N PRO A 44 -24.16 17.97 17.61
CA PRO A 44 -24.27 16.95 18.63
C PRO A 44 -23.51 17.38 19.91
N PRO A 45 -23.92 16.90 21.10
CA PRO A 45 -23.42 17.39 22.38
C PRO A 45 -21.94 17.06 22.61
N THR A 46 -21.17 18.10 22.92
CA THR A 46 -19.75 18.08 23.27
C THR A 46 -19.55 17.44 24.66
N ALA A 47 -18.88 16.29 24.71
CA ALA A 47 -18.25 15.82 25.95
C ALA A 47 -16.98 16.66 26.22
N PRO A 48 -16.67 17.05 27.47
CA PRO A 48 -15.55 17.95 27.75
C PRO A 48 -14.20 17.29 27.44
N LEU A 49 -13.41 17.98 26.61
CA LEU A 49 -12.02 17.66 26.32
C LEU A 49 -11.18 17.85 27.59
N ALA A 50 -10.57 16.76 28.06
CA ALA A 50 -9.47 16.84 29.01
C ALA A 50 -8.27 17.48 28.30
N VAL A 51 -7.84 18.63 28.82
CA VAL A 51 -6.65 19.37 28.40
C VAL A 51 -5.41 18.49 28.54
N VAL A 52 -4.69 18.31 27.43
CA VAL A 52 -3.31 17.79 27.44
C VAL A 52 -2.41 18.88 28.01
N PRO A 53 -1.69 18.68 29.13
CA PRO A 53 -0.78 19.70 29.62
C PRO A 53 0.46 19.77 28.72
N ALA A 54 0.77 20.99 28.25
CA ALA A 54 2.05 21.36 27.69
C ALA A 54 3.17 21.13 28.73
N PRO A 55 4.41 20.79 28.31
CA PRO A 55 5.51 20.57 29.25
C PRO A 55 5.79 21.83 30.07
N ALA A 56 5.81 21.66 31.38
CA ALA A 56 6.04 22.69 32.37
C ALA A 56 7.42 23.32 32.20
N ALA A 57 7.45 24.64 32.00
CA ALA A 57 8.61 25.46 32.31
C ALA A 57 8.68 25.65 33.83
N GLU A 58 9.80 25.28 34.43
CA GLU A 58 10.08 25.52 35.84
C GLU A 58 10.28 27.03 36.14
N PRO A 59 9.98 27.48 37.38
CA PRO A 59 9.72 28.87 37.66
C PRO A 59 10.98 29.71 37.92
N ALA A 60 10.87 30.98 37.56
CA ALA A 60 11.81 32.05 37.83
C ALA A 60 12.03 32.24 39.34
N ALA A 61 13.30 32.28 39.75
CA ALA A 61 13.74 32.87 41.01
C ALA A 61 14.22 34.30 40.74
N THR A 62 13.56 35.26 41.41
CA THR A 62 13.88 36.68 41.44
C THR A 62 15.17 36.97 42.20
N GLY A 63 16.06 37.77 41.60
CA GLY A 63 17.18 38.44 42.26
C GLY A 63 17.62 39.66 41.46
N ALA A 64 17.46 40.85 42.05
CA ALA A 64 17.90 42.16 41.54
C ALA A 64 19.45 42.20 41.35
N VAL A 65 20.12 43.12 40.63
CA VAL A 65 19.99 44.58 40.43
C VAL A 65 20.87 44.97 39.22
N ALA A 66 20.62 46.16 38.65
CA ALA A 66 21.59 47.08 38.02
C ALA A 66 21.93 46.92 36.52
N GLY A 67 21.23 47.75 35.73
CA GLY A 67 21.74 48.65 34.69
C GLY A 67 22.91 48.21 33.80
N LEU A 68 22.61 47.99 32.53
CA LEU A 68 23.48 48.29 31.39
C LEU A 68 22.62 48.47 30.13
N GLU A 69 23.06 49.40 29.28
CA GLU A 69 22.44 49.90 28.05
C GLU A 69 21.90 48.80 27.11
N PRO A 70 20.82 49.08 26.34
CA PRO A 70 20.41 48.17 25.27
C PRO A 70 21.37 48.32 24.08
N ALA A 71 22.42 47.50 24.07
CA ALA A 71 23.11 47.15 22.83
C ALA A 71 22.11 46.44 21.90
N PRO A 72 22.07 46.74 20.59
CA PRO A 72 21.16 46.08 19.68
C PRO A 72 21.50 44.59 19.65
N ALA A 73 20.56 43.77 20.13
CA ALA A 73 20.65 42.32 20.07
C ALA A 73 20.87 41.92 18.61
N ALA A 74 22.08 41.46 18.32
CA ALA A 74 22.33 40.66 17.14
C ALA A 74 21.36 39.50 17.21
N VAL A 75 20.43 39.46 16.25
CA VAL A 75 19.54 38.32 16.06
C VAL A 75 20.46 37.17 15.67
N GLU A 76 20.89 36.38 16.66
CA GLU A 76 21.47 35.07 16.40
C GLU A 76 20.40 34.30 15.63
N THR A 77 20.63 34.15 14.33
CA THR A 77 19.89 33.25 13.47
C THR A 77 20.08 31.86 14.04
N VAL A 78 19.11 31.42 14.85
CA VAL A 78 19.00 30.04 15.30
C VAL A 78 18.96 29.18 14.04
N ALA A 79 20.10 28.53 13.73
CA ALA A 79 20.17 27.63 12.61
C ALA A 79 19.05 26.59 12.75
N PRO A 80 18.28 26.30 11.68
CA PRO A 80 17.22 25.32 11.76
C PRO A 80 17.83 23.98 12.18
N ARG A 81 17.42 23.47 13.35
CA ARG A 81 17.78 22.13 13.78
C ARG A 81 17.03 21.13 12.90
N PHE A 82 17.74 20.51 11.96
CA PHE A 82 17.19 19.41 11.18
C PHE A 82 17.10 18.16 12.07
N ALA A 83 15.93 17.54 12.12
CA ALA A 83 15.77 16.25 12.77
C ALA A 83 16.60 15.18 12.02
N PRO A 84 17.26 14.25 12.72
CA PRO A 84 18.07 13.22 12.08
C PRO A 84 17.24 12.39 11.09
N GLY A 85 17.80 12.15 9.90
CA GLY A 85 17.17 11.37 8.83
C GLY A 85 16.29 12.15 7.84
N TYR A 86 16.10 13.47 8.03
CA TYR A 86 15.48 14.33 7.02
C TYR A 86 16.53 14.97 6.10
N LEU A 87 16.25 15.02 4.80
CA LEU A 87 17.06 15.73 3.82
C LEU A 87 16.82 17.24 3.93
N LYS A 88 17.90 18.02 3.94
CA LYS A 88 17.81 19.48 3.87
C LYS A 88 17.18 19.89 2.54
N MET A 89 16.18 20.76 2.59
CA MET A 89 15.61 21.37 1.39
C MET A 89 16.67 22.30 0.75
N PRO A 90 16.94 22.17 -0.56
CA PRO A 90 17.86 23.07 -1.25
C PRO A 90 17.39 24.52 -1.12
N ASP A 91 18.31 25.41 -0.76
CA ASP A 91 18.04 26.85 -0.73
C ASP A 91 17.94 27.36 -2.17
N PHE A 92 17.02 28.29 -2.42
CA PHE A 92 16.94 28.94 -3.73
C PHE A 92 18.18 29.82 -3.93
N SER A 93 18.79 29.69 -5.11
CA SER A 93 19.87 30.55 -5.56
C SER A 93 19.71 30.84 -7.04
N GLU A 94 20.24 31.98 -7.48
CA GLU A 94 20.28 32.33 -8.89
C GLU A 94 21.65 31.96 -9.47
N PRO A 95 21.70 31.39 -10.69
CA PRO A 95 22.98 31.11 -11.34
C PRO A 95 23.64 32.41 -11.80
N ASP A 96 24.96 32.51 -11.62
CA ASP A 96 25.77 33.67 -12.02
C ASP A 96 25.89 33.85 -13.56
N THR A 97 25.37 32.90 -14.34
CA THR A 97 25.43 32.91 -15.80
C THR A 97 24.25 33.68 -16.43
N VAL A 98 24.54 34.36 -17.53
CA VAL A 98 23.56 35.06 -18.38
C VAL A 98 23.06 34.15 -19.52
N ASN A 99 23.71 33.00 -19.76
CA ASN A 99 23.35 32.07 -20.82
C ASN A 99 22.01 31.38 -20.51
N PRO A 100 20.94 31.55 -21.33
CA PRO A 100 19.64 30.96 -21.04
C PRO A 100 19.63 29.43 -20.92
N ALA A 101 20.49 28.72 -21.66
CA ALA A 101 20.54 27.26 -21.63
C ALA A 101 21.10 26.74 -20.30
N GLU A 102 22.21 27.32 -19.84
CA GLU A 102 22.82 26.99 -18.55
C GLU A 102 21.91 27.39 -17.38
N ARG A 103 21.20 28.52 -17.49
CA ARG A 103 20.19 28.91 -16.50
C ARG A 103 19.07 27.89 -16.40
N LEU A 104 18.54 27.43 -17.53
CA LEU A 104 17.48 26.41 -17.56
C LEU A 104 17.97 25.10 -16.94
N GLU A 105 19.19 24.66 -17.25
CA GLU A 105 19.76 23.45 -16.65
C GLU A 105 19.93 23.58 -15.14
N PHE A 106 20.48 24.70 -14.66
CA PHE A 106 20.63 24.99 -13.24
C PHE A 106 19.29 24.94 -12.50
N TYR A 107 18.27 25.65 -13.02
CA TYR A 107 16.94 25.62 -12.41
C TYR A 107 16.30 24.22 -12.48
N SER A 108 16.51 23.48 -13.57
CA SER A 108 16.01 22.11 -13.72
C SER A 108 16.61 21.19 -12.66
N GLN A 109 17.93 21.25 -12.45
CA GLN A 109 18.62 20.51 -11.39
C GLN A 109 18.10 20.90 -9.99
N GLY A 110 17.90 22.20 -9.74
CA GLY A 110 17.31 22.70 -8.50
C GLY A 110 15.89 22.17 -8.25
N ILE A 111 15.04 22.17 -9.28
CA ILE A 111 13.68 21.61 -9.22
C ILE A 111 13.73 20.11 -8.86
N PHE A 112 14.56 19.33 -9.54
CA PHE A 112 14.69 17.90 -9.26
C PHE A 112 15.21 17.64 -7.84
N ALA A 113 16.18 18.43 -7.37
CA ALA A 113 16.71 18.33 -6.01
C ALA A 113 15.63 18.62 -4.95
N VAL A 114 14.83 19.67 -5.15
CA VAL A 114 13.71 20.03 -4.28
C VAL A 114 12.64 18.93 -4.27
N GLN A 115 12.26 18.42 -5.44
CA GLN A 115 11.28 17.33 -5.56
C GLN A 115 11.76 16.06 -4.87
N TYR A 116 13.04 15.71 -5.05
CA TYR A 116 13.65 14.55 -4.40
C TYR A 116 13.66 14.68 -2.87
N ALA A 117 14.14 15.82 -2.35
CA ALA A 117 14.17 16.09 -0.91
C ALA A 117 12.77 16.09 -0.29
N ALA A 118 11.79 16.73 -0.96
CA ALA A 118 10.41 16.76 -0.50
C ALA A 118 9.81 15.34 -0.43
N LYS A 119 10.03 14.53 -1.47
CA LYS A 119 9.55 13.14 -1.49
C LYS A 119 10.19 12.31 -0.37
N ALA A 120 11.51 12.33 -0.24
CA ALA A 120 12.22 11.58 0.80
C ALA A 120 11.78 11.99 2.22
N ASN A 121 11.59 13.29 2.45
CA ASN A 121 11.11 13.81 3.73
C ASN A 121 9.68 13.39 4.04
N HIS A 122 8.81 13.34 3.03
CA HIS A 122 7.44 12.83 3.19
C HIS A 122 7.44 11.35 3.54
N GLU A 123 8.21 10.54 2.82
CA GLU A 123 8.35 9.10 3.07
C GLU A 123 8.89 8.82 4.48
N ARG A 124 9.91 9.58 4.92
CA ARG A 124 10.45 9.52 6.28
C ARG A 124 9.41 9.91 7.34
N ALA A 125 8.60 10.95 7.08
CA ALA A 125 7.55 11.36 8.00
C ALA A 125 6.47 10.28 8.17
N GLU A 126 6.06 9.62 7.09
CA GLU A 126 5.09 8.51 7.17
C GLU A 126 5.66 7.29 7.90
N GLN A 127 6.95 6.97 7.70
CA GLN A 127 7.64 5.93 8.47
C GLN A 127 7.66 6.24 9.98
N GLN A 128 8.05 7.47 10.35
CA GLN A 128 8.08 7.91 11.75
C GLN A 128 6.68 7.94 12.38
N LYS A 129 5.67 8.33 11.61
CA LYS A 129 4.26 8.26 12.02
C LYS A 129 3.82 6.83 12.28
N LEU A 130 4.16 5.87 11.41
CA LEU A 130 3.82 4.46 11.59
C LEU A 130 4.45 3.89 12.88
N ILE A 131 5.75 4.12 13.09
CA ILE A 131 6.48 3.65 14.27
C ILE A 131 5.93 4.34 15.53
N GLY A 132 5.84 5.67 15.53
CA GLY A 132 5.39 6.45 16.67
C GLY A 132 3.94 6.14 17.07
N LEU A 133 3.06 5.94 16.10
CA LEU A 133 1.68 5.52 16.35
C LEU A 133 1.63 4.09 16.87
N GLY A 134 2.37 3.16 16.25
CA GLY A 134 2.39 1.77 16.66
C GLY A 134 2.87 1.57 18.10
N LEU A 135 3.95 2.25 18.51
CA LEU A 135 4.45 2.21 19.89
C LEU A 135 3.40 2.64 20.91
N ARG A 136 2.68 3.73 20.63
CA ARG A 136 1.63 4.24 21.53
C ARG A 136 0.41 3.32 21.55
N LEU A 137 -0.02 2.81 20.40
CA LEU A 137 -1.08 1.81 20.32
C LEU A 137 -0.71 0.52 21.07
N GLN A 138 0.57 0.12 21.02
CA GLN A 138 1.06 -1.06 21.72
C GLN A 138 1.04 -0.85 23.23
N ALA A 139 1.49 0.31 23.72
CA ALA A 139 1.40 0.68 25.13
C ALA A 139 -0.06 0.68 25.63
N ILE A 140 -0.97 1.35 24.90
CA ILE A 140 -2.41 1.39 25.23
C ILE A 140 -3.00 -0.03 25.30
N LYS A 141 -2.60 -0.91 24.38
CA LYS A 141 -3.08 -2.31 24.34
C LYS A 141 -2.50 -3.14 25.48
N ASN A 142 -1.20 -3.02 25.75
CA ASN A 142 -0.49 -3.78 26.78
C ASN A 142 -0.95 -3.40 28.20
N GLU A 143 -1.18 -2.11 28.45
CA GLU A 143 -1.71 -1.60 29.72
C GLU A 143 -3.24 -1.71 29.82
N GLU A 144 -3.89 -2.26 28.79
CA GLU A 144 -5.34 -2.42 28.70
C GLU A 144 -6.14 -1.13 29.02
N LEU A 145 -5.62 0.05 28.62
CA LEU A 145 -6.16 1.37 29.01
C LEU A 145 -7.61 1.62 28.58
N HIS A 146 -8.12 0.84 27.63
CA HIS A 146 -9.54 0.83 27.26
C HIS A 146 -10.44 0.50 28.47
N LYS A 147 -10.02 -0.42 29.34
CA LYS A 147 -10.76 -0.80 30.56
C LYS A 147 -10.84 0.36 31.55
N HIS A 148 -9.76 1.14 31.68
CA HIS A 148 -9.68 2.30 32.58
C HIS A 148 -10.47 3.51 32.10
N THR A 149 -10.75 3.59 30.79
CA THR A 149 -11.43 4.71 30.16
C THR A 149 -12.91 4.43 29.88
N GLY A 150 -13.43 3.29 30.33
CA GLY A 150 -14.84 2.91 30.19
C GLY A 150 -15.21 2.35 28.81
N PHE A 151 -14.23 2.00 27.98
CA PHE A 151 -14.47 1.38 26.68
C PHE A 151 -14.41 -0.16 26.79
N GLU A 152 -15.39 -0.84 26.18
CA GLU A 152 -15.47 -2.30 26.21
C GLU A 152 -14.29 -2.99 25.53
N THR A 153 -13.74 -2.39 24.47
CA THR A 153 -12.63 -2.96 23.71
C THR A 153 -11.60 -1.91 23.33
N PHE A 154 -10.35 -2.35 23.14
CA PHE A 154 -9.28 -1.53 22.56
C PHE A 154 -9.70 -0.84 21.25
N GLY A 155 -10.41 -1.56 20.37
CA GLY A 155 -10.87 -0.99 19.10
C GLY A 155 -11.91 0.12 19.26
N ALA A 156 -12.78 0.03 20.27
CA ALA A 156 -13.76 1.08 20.57
C ALA A 156 -13.08 2.35 21.08
N LEU A 157 -12.07 2.21 21.95
CA LEU A 157 -11.26 3.33 22.41
C LEU A 157 -10.54 4.02 21.24
N THR A 158 -9.85 3.25 20.38
CA THR A 158 -9.02 3.83 19.32
C THR A 158 -9.85 4.54 18.25
N ASP A 159 -11.02 4.00 17.93
CA ASP A 159 -11.94 4.60 16.97
C ASP A 159 -12.53 5.90 17.54
N ALA A 160 -13.05 5.86 18.77
CA ALA A 160 -13.69 7.01 19.39
C ALA A 160 -12.73 8.18 19.70
N ARG A 161 -11.49 7.89 20.13
CA ARG A 161 -10.52 8.94 20.54
C ARG A 161 -9.60 9.42 19.41
N PHE A 162 -9.26 8.53 18.48
CA PHE A 162 -8.23 8.81 17.46
C PHE A 162 -8.74 8.64 16.03
N GLY A 163 -9.99 8.20 15.82
CA GLY A 163 -10.51 7.90 14.49
C GLY A 163 -9.84 6.69 13.83
N ILE A 164 -9.18 5.83 14.62
CA ILE A 164 -8.44 4.67 14.12
C ILE A 164 -9.28 3.41 14.33
N LYS A 165 -9.76 2.85 13.22
CA LYS A 165 -10.56 1.63 13.24
C LYS A 165 -9.76 0.45 13.78
N LYS A 166 -10.45 -0.49 14.46
CA LYS A 166 -9.85 -1.71 15.04
C LYS A 166 -8.92 -2.47 14.08
N HIS A 167 -9.31 -2.64 12.81
CA HIS A 167 -8.50 -3.37 11.85
C HIS A 167 -7.21 -2.61 11.49
N GLN A 168 -7.29 -1.29 11.34
CA GLN A 168 -6.13 -0.44 11.07
C GLN A 168 -5.15 -0.47 12.25
N ALA A 169 -5.63 -0.31 13.48
CA ALA A 169 -4.79 -0.39 14.68
C ALA A 169 -4.08 -1.75 14.78
N ASN A 170 -4.79 -2.86 14.54
CA ASN A 170 -4.17 -4.19 14.57
C ASN A 170 -3.15 -4.40 13.44
N ASN A 171 -3.38 -3.82 12.25
CA ASN A 171 -2.42 -3.90 11.15
C ASN A 171 -1.12 -3.18 11.49
N ILE A 172 -1.21 -1.97 12.04
CA ILE A 172 -0.06 -1.19 12.51
C ILE A 172 0.73 -1.98 13.55
N LEU A 173 0.04 -2.51 14.58
CA LEU A 173 0.69 -3.31 15.62
C LEU A 173 1.40 -4.55 15.09
N ARG A 174 0.83 -5.21 14.08
CA ARG A 174 1.41 -6.41 13.47
C ARG A 174 2.72 -6.13 12.75
N VAL A 175 2.85 -4.97 12.10
CA VAL A 175 4.04 -4.61 11.31
C VAL A 175 5.03 -3.73 12.07
N LEU A 176 4.70 -3.31 13.29
CA LEU A 176 5.52 -2.40 14.10
C LEU A 176 6.96 -2.90 14.25
N GLY A 177 7.16 -4.17 14.62
CA GLY A 177 8.51 -4.71 14.79
C GLY A 177 9.33 -4.70 13.50
N VAL A 178 8.69 -4.94 12.35
CA VAL A 178 9.34 -4.85 11.04
C VAL A 178 9.70 -3.39 10.72
N ALA A 179 8.79 -2.46 11.00
CA ALA A 179 9.03 -1.03 10.77
C ALA A 179 10.21 -0.50 11.60
N GLN A 180 10.33 -0.92 12.86
CA GLN A 180 11.47 -0.60 13.73
C GLN A 180 12.77 -1.21 13.20
N ALA A 181 12.73 -2.47 12.74
CA ALA A 181 13.91 -3.12 12.16
C ALA A 181 14.44 -2.36 10.93
N LEU A 182 13.55 -1.73 10.15
CA LEU A 182 13.89 -1.01 8.92
C LEU A 182 14.15 0.49 9.11
N GLU A 183 14.01 1.03 10.33
CA GLU A 183 14.07 2.47 10.60
C GLU A 183 15.37 3.14 10.11
N ASP A 184 16.50 2.44 10.26
CA ASP A 184 17.84 2.93 9.89
C ASP A 184 18.30 2.44 8.51
N VAL A 185 17.53 1.56 7.88
CA VAL A 185 17.92 0.90 6.61
C VAL A 185 17.36 1.64 5.40
N THR A 186 16.17 2.23 5.54
CA THR A 186 15.48 2.86 4.42
C THR A 186 14.75 4.12 4.86
N THR A 187 14.72 5.09 3.96
CA THR A 187 13.89 6.30 4.05
C THR A 187 12.60 6.17 3.24
N GLN A 188 12.39 5.05 2.54
CA GLN A 188 11.21 4.82 1.72
C GLN A 188 9.96 4.62 2.58
N GLU A 189 8.79 4.95 2.01
CA GLU A 189 7.49 4.75 2.67
C GLU A 189 7.26 3.27 2.98
N LEU A 190 7.09 2.96 4.27
CA LEU A 190 6.81 1.60 4.72
C LEU A 190 5.31 1.29 4.67
N LYS A 191 4.85 0.77 3.53
CA LYS A 191 3.44 0.39 3.35
C LYS A 191 3.08 -0.86 4.14
N GLU A 192 2.01 -0.80 4.94
CA GLU A 192 1.63 -1.89 5.85
C GLU A 192 1.48 -3.26 5.17
N ARG A 193 0.92 -3.32 3.96
CA ARG A 193 0.65 -4.59 3.28
C ARG A 193 1.93 -5.35 2.89
N PRO A 194 2.90 -4.75 2.18
CA PRO A 194 4.20 -5.37 1.93
C PRO A 194 4.92 -5.80 3.20
N LEU A 195 4.91 -4.98 4.26
CA LEU A 195 5.60 -5.31 5.51
C LEU A 195 5.09 -6.59 6.18
N ARG A 196 3.83 -6.98 5.96
CA ARG A 196 3.29 -8.24 6.52
C ARG A 196 4.01 -9.48 6.02
N VAL A 197 4.62 -9.43 4.84
CA VAL A 197 5.44 -10.52 4.29
C VAL A 197 6.69 -10.75 5.15
N LEU A 198 7.21 -9.69 5.76
CA LEU A 198 8.43 -9.73 6.57
C LEU A 198 8.17 -10.12 8.03
N VAL A 199 6.91 -10.13 8.48
CA VAL A 199 6.57 -10.47 9.88
C VAL A 199 7.02 -11.89 10.25
N PRO A 200 6.73 -12.96 9.46
CA PRO A 200 7.23 -14.30 9.79
C PRO A 200 8.76 -14.40 9.79
N ILE A 201 9.43 -13.59 8.96
CA ILE A 201 10.90 -13.53 8.89
C ILE A 201 11.45 -12.90 10.17
N LEU A 202 10.84 -11.81 10.63
CA LEU A 202 11.18 -11.19 11.91
C LEU A 202 11.02 -12.19 13.06
N ASP A 203 9.88 -12.90 13.10
CA ASP A 203 9.54 -13.83 14.18
C ASP A 203 10.48 -15.06 14.21
N THR A 204 10.97 -15.50 13.05
CA THR A 204 11.77 -16.75 12.91
C THR A 204 13.28 -16.50 12.86
N HIS A 205 13.70 -15.45 12.16
CA HIS A 205 15.11 -15.17 11.81
C HIS A 205 15.63 -13.86 12.40
N GLY A 206 14.76 -13.03 12.98
CA GLY A 206 15.14 -11.79 13.65
C GLY A 206 15.25 -10.57 12.72
N ALA A 207 15.66 -9.45 13.31
CA ALA A 207 15.67 -8.15 12.64
C ALA A 207 16.69 -8.07 11.49
N ASP A 208 17.85 -8.70 11.61
CA ASP A 208 18.88 -8.65 10.57
C ASP A 208 18.41 -9.30 9.26
N ALA A 209 17.74 -10.46 9.34
CA ALA A 209 17.15 -11.12 8.17
C ALA A 209 16.10 -10.25 7.45
N VAL A 210 15.34 -9.45 8.21
CA VAL A 210 14.39 -8.47 7.65
C VAL A 210 15.13 -7.38 6.88
N ARG A 211 16.23 -6.86 7.43
CA ARG A 211 17.07 -5.83 6.79
C ARG A 211 17.69 -6.35 5.50
N GLU A 212 18.22 -7.57 5.52
CA GLU A 212 18.81 -8.22 4.34
C GLU A 212 17.76 -8.49 3.26
N THR A 213 16.60 -9.02 3.64
CA THR A 213 15.48 -9.26 2.71
C THR A 213 15.01 -7.97 2.05
N TRP A 214 14.91 -6.89 2.83
CA TRP A 214 14.53 -5.58 2.30
C TRP A 214 15.58 -5.06 1.31
N ALA A 215 16.86 -5.12 1.69
CA ALA A 215 17.96 -4.64 0.84
C ALA A 215 18.00 -5.41 -0.49
N GLU A 216 17.80 -6.72 -0.47
CA GLU A 216 17.76 -7.54 -1.68
C GLU A 216 16.53 -7.20 -2.54
N ALA A 217 15.33 -7.04 -1.95
CA ALA A 217 14.15 -6.64 -2.70
C ALA A 217 14.30 -5.23 -3.33
N ALA A 218 14.92 -4.29 -2.61
CA ALA A 218 15.15 -2.93 -3.08
C ALA A 218 16.14 -2.84 -4.25
N ARG A 219 17.07 -3.81 -4.38
CA ARG A 219 17.98 -3.88 -5.53
C ARG A 219 17.26 -4.10 -6.86
N HIS A 220 16.15 -4.83 -6.84
CA HIS A 220 15.35 -5.13 -8.03
C HIS A 220 14.31 -4.02 -8.34
N GLY A 221 14.35 -2.89 -7.62
CA GLY A 221 13.52 -1.72 -7.84
C GLY A 221 12.45 -1.55 -6.77
N ASN A 222 11.17 -1.54 -7.18
CA ASN A 222 10.07 -1.28 -6.26
C ASN A 222 9.85 -2.46 -5.30
N VAL A 223 9.84 -2.16 -4.00
CA VAL A 223 9.58 -3.14 -2.95
C VAL A 223 8.08 -3.47 -2.90
N THR A 224 7.73 -4.61 -3.49
CA THR A 224 6.36 -5.15 -3.51
C THR A 224 6.25 -6.42 -2.70
N ASP A 225 5.03 -6.86 -2.37
CA ASP A 225 4.76 -8.14 -1.70
C ASP A 225 5.50 -9.31 -2.41
N THR A 226 5.53 -9.30 -3.75
CA THR A 226 6.19 -10.33 -4.56
C THR A 226 7.70 -10.23 -4.47
N ALA A 227 8.27 -9.03 -4.65
CA ALA A 227 9.71 -8.82 -4.56
C ALA A 227 10.28 -9.22 -3.18
N LEU A 228 9.53 -8.95 -2.10
CA LEU A 228 9.93 -9.36 -0.74
C LEU A 228 9.89 -10.87 -0.55
N LYS A 229 8.90 -11.56 -1.13
CA LYS A 229 8.85 -13.03 -1.10
C LYS A 229 9.99 -13.65 -1.90
N ASP A 230 10.27 -13.12 -3.08
CA ASP A 230 11.34 -13.61 -3.94
C ASP A 230 12.70 -13.37 -3.30
N ALA A 231 12.92 -12.21 -2.68
CA ALA A 231 14.12 -11.93 -1.89
C ALA A 231 14.25 -12.88 -0.69
N ALA A 232 13.17 -13.13 0.05
CA ALA A 232 13.18 -14.08 1.16
C ALA A 232 13.49 -15.51 0.72
N ASN A 233 12.94 -15.93 -0.43
CA ASN A 233 13.25 -17.23 -1.04
C ASN A 233 14.72 -17.31 -1.44
N PHE A 234 15.24 -16.26 -2.09
CA PHE A 234 16.63 -16.18 -2.55
C PHE A 234 17.62 -16.25 -1.38
N LEU A 235 17.33 -15.56 -0.28
CA LEU A 235 18.16 -15.55 0.93
C LEU A 235 17.95 -16.78 1.83
N GLY A 236 16.98 -17.65 1.51
CA GLY A 236 16.68 -18.83 2.32
C GLY A 236 15.94 -18.54 3.64
N TYR A 237 15.34 -17.35 3.78
CA TYR A 237 14.49 -16.95 4.91
C TYR A 237 13.01 -17.24 4.69
N ALA A 238 12.64 -17.70 3.50
CA ALA A 238 11.28 -18.11 3.26
C ALA A 238 10.89 -19.22 4.23
N PRO A 239 9.68 -19.16 4.83
CA PRO A 239 9.18 -20.28 5.60
C PRO A 239 9.31 -21.54 4.76
N PRO A 240 9.80 -22.67 5.31
CA PRO A 240 9.83 -23.92 4.57
C PRO A 240 8.43 -24.10 4.00
N THR A 241 8.34 -24.08 2.67
CA THR A 241 7.09 -24.41 2.02
C THR A 241 6.85 -25.84 2.48
N VAL A 242 5.94 -26.00 3.43
CA VAL A 242 5.36 -27.30 3.73
C VAL A 242 4.64 -27.63 2.42
N GLN A 243 5.38 -28.21 1.46
CA GLN A 243 4.78 -29.17 0.56
C GLN A 243 3.96 -30.04 1.50
N PRO A 244 2.64 -30.18 1.29
CA PRO A 244 1.80 -30.91 2.22
C PRO A 244 2.45 -32.27 2.38
N VAL A 245 3.14 -32.45 3.50
CA VAL A 245 3.62 -33.74 3.93
C VAL A 245 2.32 -34.51 4.05
N LEU A 246 2.20 -35.58 3.29
CA LEU A 246 1.18 -36.60 3.45
C LEU A 246 1.17 -36.98 4.94
N GLN A 247 0.38 -36.26 5.75
CA GLN A 247 0.13 -36.59 7.12
C GLN A 247 -0.79 -37.80 7.06
N VAL A 248 -0.16 -38.97 7.11
CA VAL A 248 -0.81 -40.24 7.39
C VAL A 248 -1.29 -40.18 8.85
N GLU A 249 -2.50 -39.65 9.06
CA GLU A 249 -3.27 -39.88 10.29
C GLU A 249 -4.25 -41.05 10.07
N PRO A 250 -4.42 -41.94 11.08
CA PRO A 250 -5.28 -43.13 10.98
C PRO A 250 -6.79 -42.77 11.08
N PRO A 251 -7.70 -43.64 10.60
CA PRO A 251 -8.97 -43.21 10.02
C PRO A 251 -10.13 -43.10 11.03
N LYS A 252 -10.99 -42.08 10.87
CA LYS A 252 -12.42 -42.08 11.26
C LYS A 252 -13.27 -41.32 10.22
N PRO A 253 -14.57 -41.67 10.02
CA PRO A 253 -15.10 -41.85 8.67
C PRO A 253 -16.00 -40.71 8.11
N LYS A 254 -15.86 -40.51 6.78
CA LYS A 254 -16.78 -39.95 5.74
C LYS A 254 -17.18 -38.45 5.81
N PRO A 255 -17.50 -37.80 4.66
CA PRO A 255 -17.57 -38.29 3.26
C PRO A 255 -16.61 -37.56 2.30
N VAL A 256 -16.08 -38.29 1.31
CA VAL A 256 -15.15 -37.77 0.28
C VAL A 256 -15.95 -37.24 -0.93
N PRO A 257 -15.62 -36.07 -1.51
CA PRO A 257 -16.13 -35.66 -2.81
C PRO A 257 -15.46 -36.47 -3.92
N ALA A 258 -16.26 -37.05 -4.82
CA ALA A 258 -15.83 -37.99 -5.84
C ALA A 258 -14.81 -37.40 -6.82
N ALA A 259 -13.83 -38.22 -7.18
CA ALA A 259 -12.87 -37.97 -8.24
C ALA A 259 -13.60 -37.71 -9.57
N LEU A 260 -13.15 -36.68 -10.27
CA LEU A 260 -13.58 -36.32 -11.62
C LEU A 260 -13.42 -37.55 -12.55
N GLY A 261 -14.53 -38.19 -12.89
CA GLY A 261 -14.58 -39.32 -13.82
C GLY A 261 -14.02 -38.96 -15.19
N SER A 262 -13.64 -40.00 -15.93
CA SER A 262 -13.19 -39.92 -17.31
C SER A 262 -14.27 -39.26 -18.19
N GLU A 263 -13.87 -38.54 -19.24
CA GLU A 263 -14.81 -37.85 -20.16
C GLU A 263 -16.03 -38.69 -20.61
N PRO A 264 -15.94 -40.00 -20.92
CA PRO A 264 -17.13 -40.80 -21.24
C PRO A 264 -18.12 -40.94 -20.07
N GLU A 265 -17.62 -41.02 -18.83
CA GLU A 265 -18.47 -41.11 -17.63
C GLU A 265 -19.24 -39.80 -17.41
N ARG A 266 -18.61 -38.65 -17.70
CA ARG A 266 -19.28 -37.35 -17.63
C ARG A 266 -20.39 -37.19 -18.67
N VAL A 267 -20.20 -37.75 -19.86
CA VAL A 267 -21.25 -37.76 -20.91
C VAL A 267 -22.44 -38.61 -20.45
N VAL A 268 -22.19 -39.76 -19.83
CA VAL A 268 -23.25 -40.62 -19.27
C VAL A 268 -23.97 -39.92 -18.11
N GLU A 269 -23.25 -39.22 -17.23
CA GLU A 269 -23.85 -38.44 -16.15
C GLU A 269 -24.70 -37.27 -16.68
N ARG A 270 -24.24 -36.58 -17.73
CA ARG A 270 -25.01 -35.53 -18.39
C ARG A 270 -26.31 -36.08 -18.99
N LEU A 271 -26.26 -37.24 -19.66
CA LEU A 271 -27.46 -37.88 -20.20
C LEU A 271 -28.44 -38.32 -19.10
N ARG A 272 -27.93 -38.81 -17.95
CA ARG A 272 -28.78 -39.12 -16.79
C ARG A 272 -29.44 -37.88 -16.21
N ALA A 273 -28.69 -36.79 -16.03
CA ALA A 273 -29.23 -35.52 -15.56
C ALA A 273 -30.25 -34.91 -16.54
N LEU A 274 -30.07 -35.13 -17.84
CA LEU A 274 -31.04 -34.71 -18.85
C LEU A 274 -32.30 -35.60 -18.81
N ALA A 275 -32.16 -36.90 -18.61
CA ALA A 275 -33.28 -37.84 -18.53
C ALA A 275 -34.20 -37.56 -17.34
N GLU A 276 -33.66 -37.04 -16.23
CA GLU A 276 -34.45 -36.60 -15.07
C GLU A 276 -35.33 -35.37 -15.37
N LYS A 277 -34.93 -34.53 -16.33
CA LYS A 277 -35.65 -33.29 -16.69
C LYS A 277 -36.54 -33.46 -17.93
N ASP A 278 -36.05 -34.16 -18.94
CA ASP A 278 -36.70 -34.38 -20.23
C ASP A 278 -36.22 -35.71 -20.84
N LEU A 279 -37.00 -36.77 -20.60
CA LEU A 279 -36.71 -38.11 -21.05
C LEU A 279 -36.77 -38.27 -22.59
N PRO A 280 -37.73 -37.67 -23.32
CA PRO A 280 -37.69 -37.62 -24.78
C PRO A 280 -36.43 -36.94 -25.35
N ALA A 281 -35.97 -35.83 -24.77
CA ALA A 281 -34.75 -35.16 -25.22
C ALA A 281 -33.49 -36.00 -24.97
N ALA A 282 -33.37 -36.58 -23.77
CA ALA A 282 -32.25 -37.47 -23.44
C ALA A 282 -32.16 -38.69 -24.36
N ARG A 283 -33.30 -39.26 -24.78
CA ARG A 283 -33.33 -40.36 -25.75
C ARG A 283 -32.82 -39.96 -27.13
N ARG A 284 -33.14 -38.75 -27.60
CA ARG A 284 -32.64 -38.24 -28.89
C ARG A 284 -31.13 -38.02 -28.83
N GLU A 285 -30.64 -37.41 -27.75
CA GLU A 285 -29.21 -37.15 -27.59
C GLU A 285 -28.39 -38.44 -27.45
N ALA A 286 -28.92 -39.42 -26.71
CA ALA A 286 -28.31 -40.75 -26.61
C ALA A 286 -28.28 -41.48 -27.97
N ALA A 287 -29.33 -41.36 -28.79
CA ALA A 287 -29.38 -41.97 -30.12
C ALA A 287 -28.36 -41.34 -31.09
N VAL A 288 -28.17 -40.02 -31.03
CA VAL A 288 -27.16 -39.30 -31.83
C VAL A 288 -25.74 -39.74 -31.42
N LEU A 289 -25.46 -39.81 -30.12
CA LEU A 289 -24.17 -40.28 -29.61
C LEU A 289 -23.91 -41.74 -30.00
N GLN A 290 -24.93 -42.60 -29.95
CA GLN A 290 -24.80 -44.00 -30.38
C GLN A 290 -24.50 -44.11 -31.88
N ALA A 291 -25.13 -43.28 -32.72
CA ALA A 291 -24.86 -43.25 -34.16
C ALA A 291 -23.42 -42.80 -34.45
N ALA A 292 -22.96 -41.72 -33.81
CA ALA A 292 -21.60 -41.20 -33.97
C ALA A 292 -20.53 -42.20 -33.50
N VAL A 293 -20.76 -42.89 -32.38
CA VAL A 293 -19.84 -43.94 -31.90
C VAL A 293 -19.82 -45.13 -32.86
N ARG A 294 -20.98 -45.51 -33.41
CA ARG A 294 -21.03 -46.60 -34.40
C ARG A 294 -20.28 -46.23 -35.68
N GLU A 295 -20.51 -45.04 -36.21
CA GLU A 295 -19.81 -44.54 -37.40
C GLU A 295 -18.29 -44.51 -37.19
N LEU A 296 -17.85 -44.01 -36.03
CA LEU A 296 -16.42 -44.02 -35.67
C LEU A 296 -15.85 -45.44 -35.56
N VAL A 297 -16.60 -46.39 -35.01
CA VAL A 297 -16.18 -47.79 -34.95
C VAL A 297 -16.11 -48.41 -36.35
N GLU A 298 -17.08 -48.14 -37.22
CA GLU A 298 -17.08 -48.61 -38.61
C GLU A 298 -15.94 -47.98 -39.45
N GLU A 299 -15.57 -46.72 -39.17
CA GLU A 299 -14.39 -46.06 -39.73
C GLU A 299 -13.10 -46.75 -39.28
N LEU A 300 -12.98 -47.02 -37.98
CA LEU A 300 -11.81 -47.65 -37.39
C LEU A 300 -11.65 -49.12 -37.81
N ASP A 301 -12.76 -49.83 -38.03
CA ASP A 301 -12.79 -51.20 -38.53
C ASP A 301 -12.59 -51.27 -40.06
N GLY A 302 -12.46 -50.13 -40.75
CA GLY A 302 -12.16 -50.05 -42.18
C GLY A 302 -13.33 -50.43 -43.10
N ASN A 303 -14.57 -50.38 -42.61
CA ASN A 303 -15.78 -50.78 -43.34
C ASN A 303 -16.53 -49.60 -43.99
N LEU A 304 -16.06 -48.36 -43.81
CA LEU A 304 -16.56 -47.21 -44.57
C LEU A 304 -15.79 -47.11 -45.90
N GLU A 305 -16.37 -47.70 -46.95
CA GLU A 305 -15.98 -47.36 -48.31
C GLU A 305 -16.21 -45.85 -48.51
N THR A 306 -15.14 -45.10 -48.73
CA THR A 306 -15.20 -43.72 -49.22
C THR A 306 -16.00 -43.70 -50.52
N GLY A 307 -17.23 -43.22 -50.43
CA GLY A 307 -18.09 -42.82 -51.54
C GLY A 307 -18.35 -41.32 -51.50
#